data_AF-A0A0Q9NMF8-F1
#
_entry.id   AF-A0A0Q9NMF8-F1
#
_cell.length_a   1.000
_cell.length_b   1.000
_cell.length_c   1.000
_cell.angle_alpha   90.00
_cell.angle_beta   90.00
_cell.angle_gamma   90.00
#
_symmetry.space_group_name_H-M   'P 1'
#
loop_
_entity.id
_entity.type
_entity.pdbx_description
1 polymer ?
#
loop_
_entity_poly.entity_id
_entity_poly.type
_entity_poly.pdbx_seq_one_letter_code
_entity_poly.pdbx_strand_id
1 'polypeptide(L)'
;MLSADLDGEAMFRQMLRLYWVLYEEVGIPIMAIMLKVCGVERDYDNLTADDAGTLAKRVGANAALKPLFYGLDKNYRNAASHGHTFRLEEDMAVFELRSYAESVLVEVVIDACYSLMESIYGIQLVLDAEISNLGLEGHQLQHLGPFQPSDLDTANALIRAMGYDAQLSRFTGTVWTLDVGSEVESLTGLAKSVSTLAPGYVDTLEIRQIARTDYRQFRMPLAAIRAFGAIDGADPIKEFVDLVFDWHQNDEPFLDRRRLRCAIASVAIRALVNDDLSSIPLLRRLHDRAGAAKDAEATVATSKTIRALRTKTILGKELVDCMQQWIDRELFALP
;
A
#
# COMPACT_ATOMS: atom_id res chain seq x y z
N MET A 1 17.67 3.80 13.73
CA MET A 1 18.63 3.67 14.84
C MET A 1 18.17 4.59 15.96
N LEU A 2 17.21 4.13 16.76
CA LEU A 2 16.77 4.76 18.01
C LEU A 2 16.92 3.69 19.07
N SER A 3 18.09 3.67 19.73
CA SER A 3 18.41 2.73 20.81
C SER A 3 18.98 3.52 21.98
N ALA A 4 18.17 3.66 23.03
CA ALA A 4 18.48 3.92 24.43
C ALA A 4 17.19 4.46 25.06
N ASP A 5 16.87 4.00 26.27
CA ASP A 5 15.74 4.49 27.08
C ASP A 5 15.66 6.02 27.05
N LEU A 6 14.79 6.58 26.22
CA LEU A 6 14.44 7.99 26.30
C LEU A 6 13.45 8.10 27.46
N ASP A 7 13.89 8.73 28.53
CA ASP A 7 13.04 9.25 29.60
C ASP A 7 11.83 9.97 28.98
N GLY A 8 10.63 9.80 29.55
CA GLY A 8 9.38 10.33 28.97
C GLY A 8 9.45 11.85 28.72
N GLU A 9 10.18 12.57 29.56
CA GLU A 9 10.45 14.01 29.38
C GLU A 9 11.31 14.29 28.14
N ALA A 10 12.31 13.46 27.86
CA ALA A 10 13.16 13.59 26.68
C ALA A 10 12.36 13.34 25.39
N MET A 11 11.47 12.35 25.39
CA MET A 11 10.56 12.10 24.25
C MET A 11 9.61 13.28 24.04
N PHE A 12 8.96 13.76 25.10
CA PHE A 12 8.04 14.89 25.03
C PHE A 12 8.74 16.18 24.55
N ARG A 13 9.98 16.41 24.98
CA ARG A 13 10.81 17.52 24.50
C ARG A 13 11.13 17.41 23.02
N GLN A 14 11.45 16.21 22.52
CA GLN A 14 11.67 15.98 21.09
C GLN A 14 10.38 16.23 20.28
N MET A 15 9.24 15.79 20.80
CA MET A 15 7.94 16.05 20.18
C MET A 15 7.62 17.55 20.12
N LEU A 16 7.81 18.30 21.20
CA LEU A 16 7.61 19.76 21.18
C LEU A 16 8.58 20.44 20.22
N ARG A 17 9.84 19.97 20.14
CA ARG A 17 10.79 20.47 19.14
C ARG A 17 10.30 20.20 17.71
N LEU A 18 9.76 19.01 17.45
CA LEU A 18 9.15 18.68 16.16
C LEU A 18 7.98 19.61 15.84
N TYR A 19 7.10 19.83 16.81
CA TYR A 19 5.98 20.78 16.69
C TYR A 19 6.47 22.18 16.28
N TRP A 20 7.54 22.68 16.92
CA TRP A 20 8.13 23.96 16.55
C TRP A 20 8.65 24.00 15.12
N VAL A 21 9.40 22.98 14.70
CA VAL A 21 9.92 22.88 13.33
C VAL A 21 8.78 22.87 12.32
N LEU A 22 7.73 22.09 12.58
CA LEU A 22 6.54 22.05 11.74
C LEU A 22 5.85 23.41 11.67
N TYR A 23 5.72 24.10 12.79
CA TYR A 23 5.03 25.39 12.85
C TYR A 23 5.81 26.49 12.12
N GLU A 24 7.12 26.56 12.32
CA GLU A 24 7.98 27.66 11.87
C GLU A 24 8.58 27.42 10.50
N GLU A 25 9.16 26.24 10.26
CA GLU A 25 9.90 25.98 9.02
C GLU A 25 8.97 25.52 7.89
N VAL A 26 7.98 24.70 8.22
CA VAL A 26 7.04 24.13 7.24
C VAL A 26 5.73 24.93 7.17
N GLY A 27 5.21 25.34 8.33
CA GLY A 27 3.92 26.00 8.46
C GLY A 27 3.90 27.39 7.83
N ILE A 28 4.96 28.20 7.99
CA ILE A 28 5.05 29.55 7.41
C ILE A 28 4.78 29.56 5.89
N PRO A 29 5.54 28.84 5.04
CA PRO A 29 5.34 28.88 3.60
C PRO A 29 3.96 28.36 3.20
N ILE A 30 3.45 27.30 3.86
CA ILE A 30 2.12 26.75 3.56
C ILE A 30 1.02 27.74 3.90
N MET A 31 1.04 28.32 5.11
CA MET A 31 0.06 29.33 5.51
C MET A 31 0.10 30.55 4.58
N ALA A 32 1.29 30.98 4.16
CA ALA A 32 1.45 32.09 3.21
C ALA A 32 0.83 31.75 1.84
N ILE A 33 1.11 30.58 1.26
CA ILE A 33 0.51 30.13 -0.01
C ILE A 33 -1.01 30.06 0.11
N MET A 34 -1.53 29.45 1.18
CA MET A 34 -2.97 29.29 1.35
C MET A 34 -3.68 30.65 1.52
N LEU A 35 -3.06 31.61 2.22
CA LEU A 35 -3.55 32.98 2.28
C LEU A 35 -3.55 33.65 0.89
N LYS A 36 -2.54 33.40 0.05
CA LYS A 36 -2.52 33.88 -1.36
C LYS A 36 -3.66 33.27 -2.18
N VAL A 37 -3.87 31.95 -2.06
CA VAL A 37 -4.97 31.24 -2.75
C VAL A 37 -6.33 31.81 -2.35
N CYS A 38 -6.50 32.18 -1.08
CA CYS A 38 -7.71 32.84 -0.59
C CYS A 38 -7.79 34.35 -0.89
N GLY A 39 -6.92 34.89 -1.75
CA GLY A 39 -7.03 36.26 -2.26
C GLY A 39 -6.43 37.35 -1.36
N VAL A 40 -5.53 37.01 -0.43
CA VAL A 40 -4.79 38.05 0.31
C VAL A 40 -3.83 38.80 -0.64
N GLU A 41 -4.03 40.11 -0.75
CA GLU A 41 -3.34 40.99 -1.73
C GLU A 41 -1.87 41.29 -1.41
N ARG A 42 -1.29 40.72 -0.34
CA ARG A 42 0.16 40.87 -0.05
C ARG A 42 0.99 39.91 -0.89
N ASP A 43 2.19 40.30 -1.29
CA ASP A 43 3.11 39.41 -2.00
C ASP A 43 3.56 38.23 -1.13
N TYR A 44 3.91 37.11 -1.78
CA TYR A 44 4.31 35.89 -1.10
C TYR A 44 5.54 36.12 -0.20
N ASP A 45 6.59 36.75 -0.71
CA ASP A 45 7.82 37.02 0.05
C ASP A 45 7.53 37.87 1.31
N ASN A 46 6.60 38.81 1.20
CA ASN A 46 6.16 39.65 2.31
C ASN A 46 5.33 38.86 3.34
N LEU A 47 4.60 37.83 2.93
CA LEU A 47 3.88 36.94 3.84
C LEU A 47 4.83 35.98 4.55
N THR A 48 5.80 35.39 3.85
CA THR A 48 6.78 34.48 4.45
C THR A 48 7.75 35.17 5.41
N ALA A 49 7.88 36.50 5.30
CA ALA A 49 8.65 37.32 6.24
C ALA A 49 7.88 37.63 7.55
N ASP A 50 6.57 37.39 7.60
CA ASP A 50 5.79 37.56 8.84
C ASP A 50 6.11 36.42 9.83
N ASP A 51 5.97 36.70 11.13
CA ASP A 51 6.05 35.69 12.19
C ASP A 51 4.96 34.61 12.04
N ALA A 52 5.31 33.34 12.29
CA ALA A 52 4.38 32.22 12.13
C ALA A 52 3.07 32.38 12.91
N GLY A 53 3.12 32.99 14.10
CA GLY A 53 1.94 33.28 14.92
C GLY A 53 1.03 34.35 14.29
N THR A 54 1.60 35.28 13.55
CA THR A 54 0.84 36.28 12.78
C THR A 54 0.12 35.61 11.60
N LEU A 55 0.80 34.72 10.88
CA LEU A 55 0.20 33.94 9.79
C LEU A 55 -0.90 33.02 10.31
N ALA A 56 -0.64 32.26 11.38
CA ALA A 56 -1.62 31.38 12.01
C ALA A 56 -2.86 32.13 12.48
N LYS A 57 -2.69 33.34 13.05
CA LYS A 57 -3.83 34.19 13.43
C LYS A 57 -4.65 34.62 12.21
N ARG A 58 -4.03 34.92 11.08
CA ARG A 58 -4.73 35.28 9.84
C ARG A 58 -5.45 34.09 9.23
N VAL A 59 -4.80 32.93 9.18
CA VAL A 59 -5.40 31.66 8.75
C VAL A 59 -6.62 31.33 9.60
N GLY A 60 -6.50 31.40 10.93
CA GLY A 60 -7.60 31.15 11.85
C GLY A 60 -8.74 32.18 11.78
N ALA A 61 -8.47 33.40 11.30
CA ALA A 61 -9.48 34.42 11.04
C ALA A 61 -10.16 34.28 9.67
N ASN A 62 -9.58 33.53 8.74
CA ASN A 62 -10.14 33.27 7.42
C ASN A 62 -11.09 32.06 7.48
N ALA A 63 -12.37 32.26 7.15
CA ALA A 63 -13.38 31.22 7.26
C ALA A 63 -13.12 29.99 6.37
N ALA A 64 -12.46 30.16 5.23
CA ALA A 64 -12.14 29.06 4.31
C ALA A 64 -10.90 28.27 4.76
N LEU A 65 -9.91 28.95 5.35
CA LEU A 65 -8.65 28.31 5.75
C LEU A 65 -8.69 27.72 7.16
N LYS A 66 -9.45 28.33 8.08
CA LYS A 66 -9.59 27.84 9.46
C LYS A 66 -9.84 26.32 9.56
N PRO A 67 -10.77 25.70 8.81
CA PRO A 67 -11.01 24.26 8.90
C PRO A 67 -9.91 23.39 8.28
N LEU A 68 -8.90 23.97 7.62
CA LEU A 68 -7.78 23.22 7.03
C LEU A 68 -6.57 23.11 7.95
N PHE A 69 -6.50 23.95 8.99
CA PHE A 69 -5.36 24.00 9.90
C PHE A 69 -5.80 23.72 11.34
N TYR A 70 -5.69 22.46 11.74
CA TYR A 70 -5.84 22.03 13.13
C TYR A 70 -4.49 22.00 13.84
N GLY A 71 -4.52 22.03 15.17
CA GLY A 71 -3.31 21.96 15.99
C GLY A 71 -2.43 23.21 15.97
N LEU A 72 -2.86 24.34 15.38
CA LEU A 72 -2.11 25.62 15.43
C LEU A 72 -2.23 26.32 16.79
N ASP A 73 -1.51 25.81 17.79
CA ASP A 73 -1.40 26.43 19.11
C ASP A 73 -0.10 27.23 19.28
N LYS A 74 -0.24 28.53 19.58
CA LYS A 74 0.88 29.47 19.78
C LYS A 74 1.65 29.20 21.08
N ASN A 75 1.01 28.65 22.10
CA ASN A 75 1.60 28.42 23.41
C ASN A 75 2.53 27.21 23.34
N TYR A 76 2.13 26.14 22.65
CA TYR A 76 3.02 24.98 22.40
C TYR A 76 4.24 25.36 21.56
N ARG A 77 4.05 26.21 20.53
CA ARG A 77 5.15 26.80 19.75
C ARG A 77 6.13 27.57 20.64
N ASN A 78 5.62 28.45 21.50
CA ASN A 78 6.45 29.26 22.39
C ASN A 78 7.16 28.39 23.44
N ALA A 79 6.50 27.35 23.93
CA ALA A 79 7.07 26.43 24.89
C ALA A 79 8.26 25.65 24.30
N ALA A 80 8.12 25.20 23.06
CA ALA A 80 9.18 24.51 22.33
C ALA A 80 10.38 25.41 22.00
N SER A 81 10.16 26.71 21.82
CA SER A 81 11.22 27.71 21.55
C SER A 81 12.14 27.94 22.76
N HIS A 82 11.66 27.64 23.97
CA HIS A 82 12.35 27.91 25.23
C HIS A 82 12.36 26.66 26.11
N GLY A 83 13.42 25.86 26.03
CA GLY A 83 13.51 24.52 26.63
C GLY A 83 13.39 24.40 28.17
N HIS A 84 13.07 25.47 28.89
CA HIS A 84 12.80 25.49 30.34
C HIS A 84 11.37 25.94 30.69
N THR A 85 10.49 26.06 29.69
CA THR A 85 9.15 26.64 29.87
C THR A 85 8.05 25.59 30.03
N PHE A 86 8.42 24.32 30.11
CA PHE A 86 7.50 23.25 30.47
C PHE A 86 8.17 22.26 31.42
N ARG A 87 7.35 21.56 32.20
CA ARG A 87 7.73 20.41 33.02
C ARG A 87 6.64 19.36 32.97
N LEU A 88 7.02 18.08 33.07
CA LEU A 88 6.06 16.99 33.17
C LEU A 88 5.77 16.67 34.64
N GLU A 89 4.49 16.57 34.97
CA GLU A 89 3.99 16.12 36.28
C GLU A 89 3.00 14.98 36.04
N GLU A 90 3.45 13.74 36.29
CA GLU A 90 2.67 12.52 35.98
C GLU A 90 2.23 12.50 34.51
N ASP A 91 0.92 12.57 34.24
CA ASP A 91 0.34 12.58 32.88
C ASP A 91 0.08 14.00 32.35
N MET A 92 0.56 15.03 33.04
CA MET A 92 0.34 16.44 32.71
C MET A 92 1.61 17.13 32.20
N ALA A 93 1.46 17.96 31.18
CA ALA A 93 2.43 18.95 30.76
C ALA A 93 2.05 20.32 31.36
N VAL A 94 2.90 20.81 32.26
CA VAL A 94 2.75 22.13 32.87
C VAL A 94 3.59 23.13 32.09
N PHE A 95 2.94 24.08 31.44
CA PHE A 95 3.56 25.18 30.71
C PHE A 95 3.63 26.43 31.60
N GLU A 96 4.82 26.99 31.76
CA GLU A 96 5.10 28.21 32.52
C GLU A 96 5.84 29.20 31.62
N LEU A 97 5.08 29.95 30.83
CA LEU A 97 5.57 31.03 29.98
C LEU A 97 5.36 32.37 30.67
N ARG A 98 6.14 33.39 30.28
CA ARG A 98 6.10 34.75 30.87
C ARG A 98 4.70 35.37 30.97
N SER A 99 3.81 35.03 30.04
CA SER A 99 2.45 35.59 29.96
C SER A 99 1.35 34.53 29.91
N TYR A 100 1.70 33.27 30.15
CA TYR A 100 0.79 32.14 30.01
C TYR A 100 1.20 31.00 30.95
N ALA A 101 0.25 30.49 31.72
CA ALA A 101 0.46 29.30 32.55
C ALA A 101 -0.73 28.37 32.37
N GLU A 102 -0.46 27.10 32.06
CA GLU A 102 -1.49 26.07 31.86
C GLU A 102 -0.93 24.71 32.25
N SER A 103 -1.79 23.84 32.78
CA SER A 103 -1.51 22.42 32.91
C SER A 103 -2.50 21.67 32.04
N VAL A 104 -1.99 20.86 31.12
CA VAL A 104 -2.78 20.10 30.14
C VAL A 104 -2.29 18.66 30.08
N LEU A 105 -3.18 17.72 29.79
CA LEU A 105 -2.81 16.32 29.63
C LEU A 105 -1.78 16.17 28.49
N VAL A 106 -0.77 15.34 28.70
CA VAL A 106 0.28 15.05 27.70
C VAL A 106 -0.33 14.55 26.39
N GLU A 107 -1.36 13.70 26.46
CA GLU A 107 -2.09 13.20 25.30
C GLU A 107 -2.71 14.30 24.42
N VAL A 108 -3.18 15.40 25.02
CA VAL A 108 -3.77 16.53 24.27
C VAL A 108 -2.69 17.29 23.50
N VAL A 109 -1.49 17.44 24.07
CA VAL A 109 -0.36 18.06 23.37
C VAL A 109 0.12 17.17 22.23
N ILE A 110 0.16 15.86 22.45
CA ILE A 110 0.46 14.87 21.42
C ILE A 110 -0.56 14.94 20.28
N ASP A 111 -1.84 14.95 20.60
CA ASP A 111 -2.94 15.05 19.63
C ASP A 111 -2.87 16.36 18.82
N ALA A 112 -2.56 17.48 19.47
CA ALA A 112 -2.35 18.76 18.78
C ALA A 112 -1.16 18.71 17.82
N CYS A 113 -0.08 18.00 18.18
CA CYS A 113 1.08 17.82 17.31
C CYS A 113 0.75 16.97 16.08
N TYR A 114 0.07 15.84 16.26
CA TYR A 114 -0.38 15.02 15.15
C TYR A 114 -1.40 15.75 14.28
N SER A 115 -2.35 16.46 14.87
CA SER A 115 -3.33 17.28 14.13
C SER A 115 -2.65 18.34 13.25
N LEU A 116 -1.59 18.99 13.75
CA LEU A 116 -0.81 19.95 12.98
C LEU A 116 -0.06 19.26 11.83
N MET A 117 0.57 18.11 12.11
CA MET A 117 1.22 17.30 11.08
C MET A 117 0.23 16.93 9.98
N GLU A 118 -0.90 16.32 10.33
CA GLU A 118 -1.93 15.88 9.38
C GLU A 118 -2.47 17.04 8.55
N SER A 119 -2.71 18.19 9.17
CA SER A 119 -3.16 19.40 8.46
C SER A 119 -2.13 19.86 7.42
N ILE A 120 -0.86 19.95 7.82
CA ILE A 120 0.25 20.34 6.95
C ILE A 120 0.41 19.33 5.79
N TYR A 121 0.37 18.03 6.09
CA TYR A 121 0.48 16.96 5.08
C TYR A 121 -0.67 16.97 4.10
N GLY A 122 -1.91 17.06 4.59
CA GLY A 122 -3.09 17.09 3.74
C GLY A 122 -3.03 18.25 2.76
N ILE A 123 -2.63 19.43 3.22
CA ILE A 123 -2.47 20.60 2.36
C ILE A 123 -1.34 20.40 1.34
N GLN A 124 -0.18 19.89 1.75
CA GLN A 124 0.93 19.63 0.82
C GLN A 124 0.54 18.65 -0.29
N LEU A 125 -0.10 17.53 0.06
CA LEU A 125 -0.55 16.53 -0.91
C LEU A 125 -1.54 17.11 -1.92
N VAL A 126 -2.48 17.94 -1.45
CA VAL A 126 -3.43 18.63 -2.33
C VAL A 126 -2.70 19.62 -3.25
N LEU A 127 -1.77 20.42 -2.72
CA LEU A 127 -1.00 21.36 -3.52
C LEU A 127 -0.17 20.64 -4.59
N ASP A 128 0.48 19.52 -4.25
CA ASP A 128 1.26 18.74 -5.21
C ASP A 128 0.38 18.09 -6.29
N ALA A 129 -0.82 17.62 -5.91
CA ALA A 129 -1.80 17.10 -6.87
C ALA A 129 -2.24 18.20 -7.86
N GLU A 130 -2.51 19.41 -7.37
CA GLU A 130 -2.90 20.54 -8.24
C GLU A 130 -1.75 21.04 -9.12
N ILE A 131 -0.52 21.08 -8.61
CA ILE A 131 0.68 21.41 -9.40
C ILE A 131 0.87 20.37 -10.53
N SER A 132 0.68 19.09 -10.21
CA SER A 132 0.75 18.00 -11.18
C SER A 132 -0.33 18.12 -12.26
N ASN A 133 -1.56 18.51 -11.88
CA ASN A 133 -2.65 18.79 -12.84
C ASN A 133 -2.31 19.93 -13.81
N LEU A 134 -1.47 20.88 -13.39
CA LEU A 134 -0.96 21.96 -14.25
C LEU A 134 0.19 21.52 -15.17
N GLY A 135 0.59 20.24 -15.13
CA GLY A 135 1.69 19.69 -15.91
C GLY A 135 3.08 20.10 -15.40
N LEU A 136 3.16 20.61 -14.17
CA LEU A 136 4.40 20.91 -13.49
C LEU A 136 4.78 19.74 -12.59
N GLU A 137 6.08 19.48 -12.44
CA GLU A 137 6.54 18.50 -11.47
C GLU A 137 6.40 19.10 -10.05
N GLY A 138 5.44 18.57 -9.28
CA GLY A 138 5.33 18.85 -7.84
C GLY A 138 6.44 18.16 -7.03
N HIS A 139 6.32 18.19 -5.70
CA HIS A 139 7.21 17.37 -4.89
C HIS A 139 6.94 15.90 -5.18
N GLN A 140 7.99 15.13 -5.45
CA GLN A 140 7.88 13.68 -5.38
C GLN A 140 7.75 13.31 -3.91
N LEU A 141 6.98 12.27 -3.58
CA LEU A 141 6.77 11.79 -2.20
C LEU A 141 8.10 11.72 -1.42
N GLN A 142 9.17 11.27 -2.08
CA GLN A 142 10.54 11.18 -1.54
C GLN A 142 11.16 12.52 -1.06
N HIS A 143 10.60 13.66 -1.46
CA HIS A 143 11.03 14.99 -1.06
C HIS A 143 10.42 15.43 0.28
N LEU A 144 9.46 14.68 0.84
CA LEU A 144 8.82 14.95 2.14
C LEU A 144 9.68 14.49 3.35
N GLY A 145 10.86 13.91 3.11
CA GLY A 145 11.89 13.67 4.12
C GLY A 145 11.43 12.76 5.28
N PRO A 146 11.73 13.10 6.55
CA PRO A 146 11.53 12.22 7.71
C PRO A 146 10.06 11.91 8.06
N PHE A 147 9.12 12.48 7.31
CA PHE A 147 7.69 12.34 7.55
C PHE A 147 6.98 11.47 6.53
N GLN A 148 7.72 10.87 5.60
CA GLN A 148 7.12 9.84 4.77
C GLN A 148 6.74 8.67 5.68
N PRO A 149 5.45 8.26 5.74
CA PRO A 149 5.13 6.92 6.19
C PRO A 149 5.99 5.97 5.35
N SER A 150 6.67 5.03 5.99
CA SER A 150 7.45 4.05 5.24
C SER A 150 6.55 3.30 4.26
N ASP A 151 7.12 2.67 3.23
CA ASP A 151 6.34 1.80 2.34
C ASP A 151 5.55 0.74 3.13
N LEU A 152 6.09 0.31 4.29
CA LEU A 152 5.42 -0.57 5.24
C LEU A 152 4.23 0.10 5.93
N ASP A 153 4.37 1.35 6.38
CA ASP A 153 3.28 2.10 7.03
C ASP A 153 2.13 2.37 6.07
N THR A 154 2.47 2.79 4.84
CA THR A 154 1.49 3.00 3.76
C THR A 154 0.76 1.70 3.42
N ALA A 155 1.50 0.60 3.31
CA ALA A 155 0.90 -0.71 3.05
C ALA A 155 0.01 -1.18 4.20
N ASN A 156 0.45 -1.03 5.45
CA ASN A 156 -0.35 -1.39 6.63
C ASN A 156 -1.65 -0.59 6.69
N ALA A 157 -1.59 0.71 6.40
CA ALA A 157 -2.77 1.56 6.31
C ALA A 157 -3.74 1.09 5.20
N LEU A 158 -3.22 0.76 4.02
CA LEU A 158 -4.02 0.24 2.91
C LEU A 158 -4.68 -1.10 3.26
N ILE A 159 -3.94 -2.05 3.86
CA ILE A 159 -4.46 -3.36 4.26
C ILE A 159 -5.61 -3.19 5.27
N ARG A 160 -5.45 -2.29 6.25
CA ARG A 160 -6.51 -1.96 7.22
C ARG A 160 -7.71 -1.29 6.55
N ALA A 161 -7.49 -0.39 5.60
CA ALA A 161 -8.56 0.26 4.84
C ALA A 161 -9.36 -0.73 3.98
N MET A 162 -8.74 -1.82 3.54
CA MET A 162 -9.42 -2.95 2.87
C MET A 162 -10.20 -3.85 3.84
N GLY A 163 -10.20 -3.56 5.14
CA GLY A 163 -10.89 -4.33 6.17
C GLY A 163 -10.10 -5.54 6.69
N TYR A 164 -8.82 -5.69 6.32
CA TYR A 164 -7.99 -6.79 6.78
C TYR A 164 -7.20 -6.40 8.04
N ASP A 165 -7.07 -7.35 8.97
CA ASP A 165 -6.22 -7.19 10.15
C ASP A 165 -4.74 -7.35 9.75
N ALA A 166 -4.03 -6.22 9.64
CA ALA A 166 -2.59 -6.19 9.37
C ALA A 166 -1.80 -6.38 10.68
N GLN A 167 -1.22 -7.57 10.88
CA GLN A 167 -0.51 -7.92 12.11
C GLN A 167 0.98 -7.60 12.03
N LEU A 168 1.61 -7.82 10.86
CA LEU A 168 3.03 -7.53 10.64
C LEU A 168 3.31 -7.31 9.15
N SER A 169 4.19 -6.36 8.83
CA SER A 169 4.72 -6.14 7.48
C SER A 169 6.23 -5.92 7.58
N ARG A 170 7.03 -6.66 6.80
CA ARG A 170 8.49 -6.58 6.85
C ARG A 170 9.16 -6.87 5.51
N PHE A 171 10.28 -6.20 5.24
CA PHE A 171 11.18 -6.53 4.13
C PHE A 171 12.35 -7.39 4.64
N THR A 172 12.70 -8.43 3.90
CA THR A 172 13.87 -9.29 4.17
C THR A 172 14.56 -9.62 2.84
N GLY A 173 15.64 -8.89 2.54
CA GLY A 173 16.31 -8.98 1.24
C GLY A 173 15.36 -8.57 0.11
N THR A 174 15.13 -9.47 -0.84
CA THR A 174 14.22 -9.28 -2.00
C THR A 174 12.79 -9.77 -1.73
N VAL A 175 12.46 -10.12 -0.49
CA VAL A 175 11.15 -10.65 -0.09
C VAL A 175 10.42 -9.65 0.79
N TRP A 176 9.16 -9.38 0.48
CA TRP A 176 8.24 -8.67 1.35
C TRP A 176 7.25 -9.63 1.98
N THR A 177 7.22 -9.71 3.31
CA THR A 177 6.28 -10.54 4.06
C THR A 177 5.16 -9.68 4.67
N LEU A 178 3.92 -10.11 4.47
CA LEU A 178 2.70 -9.57 5.06
C LEU A 178 2.00 -10.64 5.89
N ASP A 179 1.85 -10.38 7.18
CA ASP A 179 1.05 -11.20 8.09
C ASP A 179 -0.33 -10.56 8.23
N VAL A 180 -1.34 -11.29 7.76
CA VAL A 180 -2.73 -10.87 7.75
C VAL A 180 -3.58 -11.86 8.56
N GLY A 181 -4.68 -11.37 9.13
CA GLY A 181 -5.67 -12.21 9.79
C GLY A 181 -6.24 -13.32 8.90
N SER A 182 -6.98 -14.25 9.51
CA SER A 182 -7.50 -15.44 8.83
C SER A 182 -8.58 -15.18 7.77
N GLU A 183 -9.19 -14.00 7.76
CA GLU A 183 -10.27 -13.64 6.83
C GLU A 183 -9.74 -12.73 5.72
N VAL A 184 -9.20 -13.33 4.66
CA VAL A 184 -8.88 -12.62 3.40
C VAL A 184 -9.82 -13.13 2.31
N GLU A 185 -10.78 -12.30 1.93
CA GLU A 185 -11.76 -12.63 0.89
C GLU A 185 -11.10 -12.86 -0.48
N SER A 186 -10.09 -12.05 -0.83
CA SER A 186 -9.41 -12.14 -2.12
C SER A 186 -7.89 -11.96 -1.98
N LEU A 187 -7.16 -13.08 -2.01
CA LEU A 187 -5.70 -13.08 -1.97
C LEU A 187 -5.10 -12.35 -3.19
N THR A 188 -5.69 -12.52 -4.37
CA THR A 188 -5.26 -11.85 -5.61
C THR A 188 -5.54 -10.34 -5.54
N GLY A 189 -6.70 -9.93 -5.00
CA GLY A 189 -7.04 -8.52 -4.81
C GLY A 189 -6.10 -7.83 -3.82
N LEU A 190 -5.81 -8.49 -2.70
CA LEU A 190 -4.83 -8.02 -1.73
C LEU A 190 -3.44 -7.91 -2.36
N ALA A 191 -2.95 -8.98 -3.00
CA ALA A 191 -1.65 -9.00 -3.64
C ALA A 191 -1.50 -7.90 -4.70
N LYS A 192 -2.53 -7.70 -5.55
CA LYS A 192 -2.56 -6.61 -6.54
C LYS A 192 -2.45 -5.25 -5.88
N SER A 193 -3.26 -4.99 -4.85
CA SER A 193 -3.35 -3.70 -4.17
C SER A 193 -2.02 -3.30 -3.50
N VAL A 194 -1.34 -4.26 -2.88
CA VAL A 194 -0.06 -3.99 -2.20
C VAL A 194 1.12 -3.96 -3.16
N SER A 195 1.06 -4.66 -4.31
CA SER A 195 2.19 -4.78 -5.25
C SER A 195 2.71 -3.44 -5.82
N THR A 196 1.86 -2.42 -5.84
CA THR A 196 2.22 -1.07 -6.29
C THR A 196 3.09 -0.32 -5.27
N LEU A 197 3.07 -0.74 -4.01
CA LEU A 197 3.85 -0.17 -2.91
C LEU A 197 5.19 -0.89 -2.72
N ALA A 198 5.42 -2.01 -3.41
CA ALA A 198 6.64 -2.78 -3.24
C ALA A 198 7.86 -2.02 -3.82
N PRO A 199 8.93 -1.82 -3.04
CA PRO A 199 10.16 -1.20 -3.52
C PRO A 199 10.76 -1.92 -4.72
N GLY A 200 11.55 -1.21 -5.53
CA GLY A 200 12.13 -1.75 -6.78
C GLY A 200 13.09 -2.94 -6.59
N TYR A 201 13.61 -3.17 -5.37
CA TYR A 201 14.49 -4.29 -5.04
C TYR A 201 13.74 -5.54 -4.56
N VAL A 202 12.42 -5.45 -4.37
CA VAL A 202 11.59 -6.58 -3.93
C VAL A 202 11.05 -7.32 -5.15
N ASP A 203 11.32 -8.61 -5.21
CA ASP A 203 10.92 -9.49 -6.31
C ASP A 203 9.79 -10.44 -5.91
N THR A 204 9.64 -10.71 -4.62
CA THR A 204 8.69 -11.69 -4.08
C THR A 204 7.80 -11.08 -3.01
N LEU A 205 6.49 -11.25 -3.16
CA LEU A 205 5.51 -11.00 -2.12
C LEU A 205 5.15 -12.31 -1.41
N GLU A 206 5.20 -12.30 -0.09
CA GLU A 206 4.79 -13.39 0.77
C GLU A 206 3.63 -12.94 1.65
N ILE A 207 2.48 -13.59 1.53
CA ILE A 207 1.32 -13.35 2.39
C ILE A 207 1.14 -14.54 3.32
N ARG A 208 1.15 -14.30 4.62
CA ARG A 208 0.88 -15.29 5.66
C ARG A 208 -0.48 -15.01 6.27
N GLN A 209 -1.42 -15.91 6.04
CA GLN A 209 -2.70 -15.90 6.73
C GLN A 209 -2.55 -16.59 8.07
N ILE A 210 -2.70 -15.84 9.16
CA ILE A 210 -2.55 -16.33 10.52
C ILE A 210 -3.94 -16.62 11.10
N ALA A 211 -4.22 -17.90 11.34
CA ALA A 211 -5.37 -18.36 12.14
C ALA A 211 -4.90 -18.84 13.51
N ARG A 212 -5.83 -19.01 14.47
CA ARG A 212 -5.50 -19.39 15.86
C ARG A 212 -4.66 -20.66 16.01
N THR A 213 -4.73 -21.58 15.05
CA THR A 213 -4.06 -22.90 15.12
C THR A 213 -3.36 -23.31 13.83
N ASP A 214 -3.41 -22.49 12.77
CA ASP A 214 -2.88 -22.82 11.46
C ASP A 214 -2.34 -21.55 10.79
N TYR A 215 -1.35 -21.70 9.91
CA TYR A 215 -0.89 -20.62 9.06
C TYR A 215 -0.78 -21.10 7.62
N ARG A 216 -1.22 -20.26 6.68
CA ARG A 216 -1.05 -20.50 5.25
C ARG A 216 -0.15 -19.43 4.67
N GLN A 217 0.96 -19.86 4.10
CA GLN A 217 1.93 -18.98 3.45
C GLN A 217 1.77 -19.07 1.94
N PHE A 218 1.62 -17.92 1.29
CA PHE A 218 1.56 -17.79 -0.16
C PHE A 218 2.73 -16.95 -0.64
N ARG A 219 3.60 -17.51 -1.49
CA ARG A 219 4.74 -16.83 -2.08
C ARG A 219 4.51 -16.60 -3.57
N MET A 220 4.63 -15.36 -3.99
CA MET A 220 4.19 -14.90 -5.31
C MET A 220 5.24 -13.96 -5.91
N PRO A 221 5.66 -14.15 -7.17
CA PRO A 221 6.52 -13.19 -7.85
C PRO A 221 5.79 -11.87 -8.09
N LEU A 222 6.38 -10.74 -7.69
CA LEU A 222 5.78 -9.41 -7.88
C LEU A 222 5.62 -9.07 -9.37
N ALA A 223 6.51 -9.56 -10.23
CA ALA A 223 6.40 -9.39 -11.68
C ALA A 223 5.09 -9.98 -12.23
N ALA A 224 4.67 -11.16 -11.74
CA ALA A 224 3.43 -11.80 -12.17
C ALA A 224 2.20 -11.03 -11.69
N ILE A 225 2.23 -10.52 -10.44
CA ILE A 225 1.15 -9.71 -9.88
C ILE A 225 0.99 -8.38 -10.65
N ARG A 226 2.10 -7.69 -10.92
CA ARG A 226 2.10 -6.42 -11.68
C ARG A 226 1.63 -6.62 -13.11
N ALA A 227 2.05 -7.71 -13.77
CA ALA A 227 1.57 -8.07 -15.09
C ALA A 227 0.05 -8.29 -15.09
N PHE A 228 -0.49 -9.04 -14.12
CA PHE A 228 -1.93 -9.24 -13.96
C PHE A 228 -2.69 -7.93 -13.73
N GLY A 229 -2.08 -6.96 -13.05
CA GLY A 229 -2.69 -5.65 -12.80
C GLY A 229 -2.89 -4.76 -14.04
N ALA A 230 -2.10 -4.99 -15.10
CA ALA A 230 -2.02 -4.14 -16.29
C ALA A 230 -2.83 -4.64 -17.50
N ILE A 231 -3.59 -5.73 -17.34
CA ILE A 231 -4.31 -6.36 -18.46
C ILE A 231 -5.77 -5.90 -18.46
N ASP A 232 -6.29 -5.55 -19.64
CA ASP A 232 -7.66 -5.06 -19.86
C ASP A 232 -8.75 -6.17 -19.78
N GLY A 233 -8.42 -7.36 -19.26
CA GLY A 233 -9.38 -8.44 -19.01
C GLY A 233 -9.87 -9.18 -20.26
N ALA A 234 -9.09 -9.20 -21.34
CA ALA A 234 -9.48 -9.88 -22.59
C ALA A 234 -9.55 -11.41 -22.44
N ASP A 235 -8.72 -12.00 -21.55
CA ASP A 235 -8.77 -13.42 -21.24
C ASP A 235 -8.54 -13.70 -19.74
N PRO A 236 -9.57 -13.56 -18.88
CA PRO A 236 -9.42 -13.70 -17.42
C PRO A 236 -8.89 -15.07 -16.98
N ILE A 237 -9.17 -16.14 -17.73
CA ILE A 237 -8.69 -17.48 -17.39
C ILE A 237 -7.19 -17.58 -17.65
N LYS A 238 -6.74 -17.15 -18.82
CA LYS A 238 -5.32 -17.12 -19.18
C LYS A 238 -4.54 -16.24 -18.21
N GLU A 239 -5.06 -15.04 -17.93
CA GLU A 239 -4.47 -14.06 -17.02
C GLU A 239 -4.34 -14.61 -15.60
N PHE A 240 -5.39 -15.26 -15.08
CA PHE A 240 -5.34 -15.88 -13.76
C PHE A 240 -4.34 -17.03 -13.71
N VAL A 241 -4.32 -17.91 -14.73
CA VAL A 241 -3.35 -19.02 -14.77
C VAL A 241 -1.92 -18.50 -14.85
N ASP A 242 -1.66 -17.47 -15.64
CA ASP A 242 -0.36 -16.81 -15.72
C ASP A 242 0.05 -16.19 -14.38
N LEU A 243 -0.88 -15.56 -13.67
CA LEU A 243 -0.66 -15.01 -12.33
C LEU A 243 -0.20 -16.11 -11.37
N VAL A 244 -0.94 -17.22 -11.28
CA VAL A 244 -0.72 -18.24 -10.24
C VAL A 244 0.30 -19.32 -10.61
N PHE A 245 0.87 -19.28 -11.83
CA PHE A 245 1.73 -20.34 -12.35
C PHE A 245 2.95 -20.63 -11.45
N ASP A 246 3.60 -19.55 -10.99
CA ASP A 246 4.81 -19.61 -10.15
C ASP A 246 4.51 -19.38 -8.66
N TRP A 247 3.24 -19.36 -8.27
CA TRP A 247 2.85 -19.24 -6.87
C TRP A 247 3.20 -20.50 -6.10
N HIS A 248 3.56 -20.32 -4.84
CA HIS A 248 3.76 -21.41 -3.89
C HIS A 248 2.86 -21.23 -2.68
N GLN A 249 2.28 -22.33 -2.20
CA GLN A 249 1.56 -22.41 -0.94
C GLN A 249 2.34 -23.34 0.00
N ASN A 250 2.80 -22.83 1.14
CA ASN A 250 3.62 -23.59 2.11
C ASN A 250 4.83 -24.29 1.45
N ASP A 251 5.55 -23.54 0.62
CA ASP A 251 6.70 -23.99 -0.20
C ASP A 251 6.40 -25.08 -1.26
N GLU A 252 5.15 -25.49 -1.43
CA GLU A 252 4.71 -26.34 -2.54
C GLU A 252 4.11 -25.51 -3.68
N PRO A 253 4.20 -25.95 -4.94
CA PRO A 253 3.48 -25.34 -6.05
C PRO A 253 2.00 -25.10 -5.75
N PHE A 254 1.52 -23.87 -5.92
CA PHE A 254 0.10 -23.57 -5.76
C PHE A 254 -0.74 -24.35 -6.77
N LEU A 255 -0.27 -24.44 -8.03
CA LEU A 255 -0.77 -25.38 -9.03
C LEU A 255 -0.27 -26.80 -8.73
N ASP A 256 -0.86 -27.41 -7.70
CA ASP A 256 -0.74 -28.83 -7.44
C ASP A 256 -1.34 -29.67 -8.58
N ARG A 257 -1.26 -30.99 -8.48
CA ARG A 257 -1.74 -31.89 -9.54
C ARG A 257 -3.23 -31.70 -9.88
N ARG A 258 -4.09 -31.42 -8.90
CA ARG A 258 -5.53 -31.13 -9.12
C ARG A 258 -5.68 -29.83 -9.91
N ARG A 259 -5.14 -28.74 -9.37
CA ARG A 259 -5.31 -27.38 -9.89
C ARG A 259 -4.64 -27.22 -11.24
N LEU A 260 -3.52 -27.88 -11.47
CA LEU A 260 -2.84 -27.92 -12.77
C LEU A 260 -3.72 -28.53 -13.86
N ARG A 261 -4.42 -29.64 -13.56
CA ARG A 261 -5.38 -30.25 -14.50
C ARG A 261 -6.55 -29.31 -14.80
N CYS A 262 -7.07 -28.60 -13.80
CA CYS A 262 -8.13 -27.60 -13.98
C CYS A 262 -7.67 -26.44 -14.88
N ALA A 263 -6.48 -25.90 -14.62
CA ALA A 263 -5.87 -24.84 -15.41
C ALA A 263 -5.68 -25.28 -16.87
N ILE A 264 -5.16 -26.51 -17.07
CA ILE A 264 -5.02 -27.11 -18.40
C ILE A 264 -6.37 -27.21 -19.10
N ALA A 265 -7.38 -27.80 -18.46
CA ALA A 265 -8.69 -27.98 -19.05
C ALA A 265 -9.33 -26.65 -19.45
N SER A 266 -9.27 -25.66 -18.55
CA SER A 266 -9.93 -24.36 -18.75
C SER A 266 -9.27 -23.55 -19.87
N VAL A 267 -7.93 -23.48 -19.88
CA VAL A 267 -7.17 -22.83 -20.97
C VAL A 267 -7.38 -23.59 -22.29
N ALA A 268 -7.35 -24.94 -22.25
CA ALA A 268 -7.52 -25.75 -23.46
C ALA A 268 -8.90 -25.55 -24.09
N ILE A 269 -9.98 -25.74 -23.33
CA ILE A 269 -11.37 -25.64 -23.82
C ILE A 269 -11.60 -24.24 -24.41
N ARG A 270 -11.22 -23.18 -23.68
CA ARG A 270 -11.37 -21.81 -24.16
C ARG A 270 -10.59 -21.55 -25.45
N ALA A 271 -9.33 -21.97 -25.50
CA ALA A 271 -8.51 -21.80 -26.69
C ALA A 271 -9.10 -22.50 -27.91
N LEU A 272 -9.68 -23.69 -27.74
CA LEU A 272 -10.30 -24.45 -28.82
C LEU A 272 -11.60 -23.83 -29.30
N VAL A 273 -12.46 -23.38 -28.38
CA VAL A 273 -13.74 -22.73 -28.69
C VAL A 273 -13.50 -21.44 -29.49
N ASN A 274 -12.47 -20.69 -29.13
CA ASN A 274 -12.17 -19.40 -29.75
C ASN A 274 -11.14 -19.47 -30.90
N ASP A 275 -10.66 -20.66 -31.27
CA ASP A 275 -9.54 -20.85 -32.23
C ASP A 275 -8.30 -19.98 -31.88
N ASP A 276 -8.02 -19.82 -30.58
CA ASP A 276 -6.98 -18.91 -30.08
C ASP A 276 -5.61 -19.57 -30.07
N LEU A 277 -4.85 -19.34 -31.15
CA LEU A 277 -3.46 -19.77 -31.25
C LEU A 277 -2.53 -19.06 -30.25
N SER A 278 -2.91 -17.90 -29.71
CA SER A 278 -2.11 -17.15 -28.74
C SER A 278 -2.00 -17.84 -27.38
N SER A 279 -2.83 -18.85 -27.12
CA SER A 279 -2.82 -19.68 -25.92
C SER A 279 -1.79 -20.84 -25.97
N ILE A 280 -1.22 -21.14 -27.14
CA ILE A 280 -0.22 -22.22 -27.31
C ILE A 280 1.02 -22.06 -26.39
N PRO A 281 1.62 -20.85 -26.22
CA PRO A 281 2.75 -20.67 -25.30
C PRO A 281 2.42 -21.05 -23.85
N LEU A 282 1.23 -20.66 -23.36
CA LEU A 282 0.80 -21.03 -22.01
C LEU A 282 0.56 -22.55 -21.89
N LEU A 283 -0.10 -23.16 -22.87
CA LEU A 283 -0.31 -24.62 -22.89
C LEU A 283 1.00 -25.41 -22.89
N ARG A 284 2.06 -24.89 -23.51
CA ARG A 284 3.40 -25.50 -23.45
C ARG A 284 4.01 -25.40 -22.05
N ARG A 285 3.91 -24.25 -21.39
CA ARG A 285 4.36 -24.10 -19.99
C ARG A 285 3.61 -25.06 -19.06
N LEU A 286 2.29 -25.19 -19.23
CA LEU A 286 1.48 -26.13 -18.47
C LEU A 286 1.83 -27.60 -18.77
N HIS A 287 2.14 -27.94 -20.02
CA HIS A 287 2.65 -29.25 -20.41
C HIS A 287 3.96 -29.58 -19.69
N ASP A 288 4.91 -28.65 -19.69
CA ASP A 288 6.22 -28.87 -19.06
C ASP A 288 6.09 -29.01 -17.54
N ARG A 289 5.19 -28.23 -16.92
CA ARG A 289 4.84 -28.38 -15.49
C ARG A 289 4.20 -29.73 -15.19
N ALA A 290 3.30 -30.21 -16.05
CA ALA A 290 2.69 -31.53 -15.93
C ALA A 290 3.73 -32.66 -16.05
N GLY A 291 4.68 -32.51 -16.97
CA GLY A 291 5.82 -33.42 -17.10
C GLY A 291 6.68 -33.46 -15.84
N ALA A 292 7.02 -32.30 -15.27
CA ALA A 292 7.76 -32.21 -14.01
C ALA A 292 6.99 -32.84 -12.83
N ALA A 293 5.66 -32.68 -12.79
CA ALA A 293 4.77 -33.32 -11.81
C ALA A 293 4.51 -34.82 -12.08
N LYS A 294 5.11 -35.39 -13.13
CA LYS A 294 4.90 -36.78 -13.59
C LYS A 294 3.42 -37.11 -13.85
N ASP A 295 2.66 -36.12 -14.31
CA ASP A 295 1.25 -36.28 -14.68
C ASP A 295 1.11 -36.61 -16.18
N ALA A 296 1.21 -37.90 -16.50
CA ALA A 296 1.14 -38.39 -17.87
C ALA A 296 -0.18 -38.02 -18.56
N GLU A 297 -1.30 -38.03 -17.82
CA GLU A 297 -2.63 -37.74 -18.34
C GLU A 297 -2.74 -36.26 -18.78
N ALA A 298 -2.28 -35.35 -17.91
CA ALA A 298 -2.23 -33.91 -18.19
C ALA A 298 -1.27 -33.57 -19.34
N THR A 299 -0.13 -34.28 -19.41
CA THR A 299 0.87 -34.14 -20.49
C THR A 299 0.30 -34.57 -21.85
N VAL A 300 -0.42 -35.69 -21.90
CA VAL A 300 -1.09 -36.17 -23.12
C VAL A 300 -2.22 -35.22 -23.53
N ALA A 301 -3.02 -34.75 -22.58
CA ALA A 301 -4.13 -33.83 -22.83
C ALA A 301 -3.64 -32.51 -23.46
N THR A 302 -2.65 -31.85 -22.84
CA THR A 302 -2.04 -30.62 -23.36
C THR A 302 -1.42 -30.81 -24.76
N SER A 303 -0.70 -31.91 -24.97
CA SER A 303 -0.12 -32.24 -26.29
C SER A 303 -1.18 -32.38 -27.38
N LYS A 304 -2.28 -33.08 -27.07
CA LYS A 304 -3.41 -33.25 -28.00
C LYS A 304 -4.10 -31.92 -28.29
N THR A 305 -4.31 -31.06 -27.29
CA THR A 305 -4.87 -29.71 -27.47
C THR A 305 -4.01 -28.84 -28.38
N ILE A 306 -2.70 -28.77 -28.12
CA ILE A 306 -1.78 -27.97 -28.94
C ILE A 306 -1.80 -28.44 -30.41
N ARG A 307 -1.85 -29.76 -30.63
CA ARG A 307 -1.98 -30.31 -31.97
C ARG A 307 -3.30 -29.91 -32.62
N ALA A 308 -4.41 -30.09 -31.92
CA ALA A 308 -5.76 -29.77 -32.39
C ALA A 308 -5.90 -28.30 -32.81
N LEU A 309 -5.37 -27.37 -32.01
CA LEU A 309 -5.33 -25.94 -32.33
C LEU A 309 -4.57 -25.67 -33.64
N ARG A 310 -3.40 -26.29 -33.82
CA ARG A 310 -2.57 -26.07 -35.01
C ARG A 310 -3.18 -26.64 -36.29
N THR A 311 -3.82 -27.80 -36.19
CA THR A 311 -4.34 -28.54 -37.34
C THR A 311 -5.84 -28.33 -37.54
N LYS A 312 -6.47 -27.44 -36.75
CA LYS A 312 -7.93 -27.19 -36.72
C LYS A 312 -8.74 -28.49 -36.67
N THR A 313 -8.21 -29.47 -35.94
CA THR A 313 -8.81 -30.80 -35.85
C THR A 313 -9.70 -30.85 -34.61
N ILE A 314 -10.92 -31.36 -34.77
CA ILE A 314 -11.84 -31.55 -33.64
C ILE A 314 -11.21 -32.56 -32.67
N LEU A 315 -11.16 -32.22 -31.39
CA LEU A 315 -10.73 -33.15 -30.36
C LEU A 315 -11.72 -34.29 -30.20
N GLY A 316 -11.21 -35.49 -29.92
CA GLY A 316 -12.07 -36.62 -29.60
C GLY A 316 -12.96 -36.30 -28.40
N LYS A 317 -14.24 -36.66 -28.49
CA LYS A 317 -15.25 -36.45 -27.44
C LYS A 317 -14.76 -36.90 -26.06
N GLU A 318 -14.08 -38.05 -26.00
CA GLU A 318 -13.49 -38.60 -24.77
C GLU A 318 -12.52 -37.64 -24.06
N LEU A 319 -11.73 -36.85 -24.81
CA LEU A 319 -10.76 -35.93 -24.22
C LEU A 319 -11.45 -34.66 -23.71
N VAL A 320 -12.47 -34.17 -24.42
CA VAL A 320 -13.29 -33.05 -23.97
C VAL A 320 -14.06 -33.43 -22.71
N ASP A 321 -14.69 -34.61 -22.70
CA ASP A 321 -15.41 -35.14 -21.54
C ASP A 321 -14.46 -35.32 -20.34
N CYS A 322 -13.22 -35.78 -20.57
CA CYS A 322 -12.19 -35.88 -19.54
C CYS A 322 -11.79 -34.51 -18.95
N MET A 323 -11.56 -33.50 -19.79
CA MET A 323 -11.26 -32.13 -19.35
C MET A 323 -12.44 -31.51 -18.59
N GLN A 324 -13.67 -31.74 -19.05
CA GLN A 324 -14.87 -31.28 -18.36
C GLN A 324 -15.00 -31.95 -16.99
N GLN A 325 -14.72 -33.25 -16.88
CA GLN A 325 -14.68 -33.93 -15.58
C GLN A 325 -13.61 -33.37 -14.63
N TRP A 326 -12.47 -32.91 -15.16
CA TRP A 326 -11.46 -32.23 -14.34
C TRP A 326 -11.96 -30.90 -13.81
N ILE A 327 -12.77 -30.16 -14.57
CA ILE A 327 -13.41 -28.93 -14.10
C ILE A 327 -14.52 -29.25 -13.08
N ASP A 328 -15.40 -30.21 -13.39
CA ASP A 328 -16.60 -30.48 -12.59
C ASP A 328 -16.30 -31.11 -11.22
N ARG A 329 -15.20 -31.86 -11.08
CA ARG A 329 -14.79 -32.49 -9.80
C ARG A 329 -14.19 -31.50 -8.82
N GLU A 330 -13.92 -30.29 -9.27
CA GLU A 330 -13.02 -29.36 -8.62
C GLU A 330 -13.79 -28.08 -8.35
N LEU A 331 -14.12 -27.82 -7.08
CA LEU A 331 -14.68 -26.52 -6.61
C LEU A 331 -13.68 -25.36 -6.78
N PHE A 332 -12.65 -25.53 -7.59
CA PHE A 332 -11.71 -24.50 -8.01
C PHE A 332 -12.33 -23.79 -9.22
N ALA A 333 -13.31 -22.93 -8.95
CA ALA A 333 -13.78 -21.99 -9.96
C ALA A 333 -12.63 -21.04 -10.28
N LEU A 334 -11.95 -21.26 -11.41
CA LEU A 334 -11.18 -20.19 -12.04
C LEU A 334 -12.18 -19.06 -12.34
N PRO A 335 -11.84 -17.80 -12.01
CA PRO A 335 -12.75 -16.66 -12.15
C PRO A 335 -13.25 -16.43 -13.58
#